data_AF-A0A1G7MXB6-F1
#
_entry.id   AF-A0A1G7MXB6-F1
#
_cell.length_a   1.000
_cell.length_b   1.000
_cell.length_c   1.000
_cell.angle_alpha   90.00
_cell.angle_beta   90.00
_cell.angle_gamma   90.00
#
_symmetry.space_group_name_H-M   'P 1'
#
loop_
_entity.id
_entity.type
_entity.pdbx_description
1 polymer ?
#
loop_
_entity_poly.entity_id
_entity_poly.type
_entity_poly.pdbx_seq_one_letter_code
_entity_poly.pdbx_strand_id
1 'polypeptide(L)'
;MRSFLIKSIIILVFIHLAYFLYGYFKFTGIREIDIYTEFYRFKFYDDVSISHFFVTGLFLLIVLILLIRNHSKEKYSALNLIKTGAALLFIVFLSLTFFISYSFGMNAKLKQELSAKNFNADKKLLNVLNPFLYPGSHYNSETLSQTLFNVTNILYPKPYPVMEVTDTVFYDPADKQYFSLESKYYSIDTLKMLTTGYEKLKSAANAANELLGFDQQELQKRIISKNIRKDSTEIIFRGTEVDPKYDDDICIFLENKALISPIYGEDIAKQQRQNAIDRYKLLYKLNQDSLLQSFKKLDSLLKRYHIESSINPANLTKDVFRFRDKDQDQIDQIRNNFNRNALIEKINILNRLFYQPRFFHSSIREIFVIVLFSTWLFGFSIFVLSAYLRRPKQSALKR
;
A
#
# COMPACT_ATOMS: atom_id res chain seq x y z
N MET A 1 20.40 41.73 9.69
CA MET A 1 19.82 40.64 8.87
C MET A 1 19.88 39.28 9.57
N ARG A 2 21.06 38.79 9.95
CA ARG A 2 21.24 37.45 10.55
C ARG A 2 20.41 37.21 11.82
N SER A 3 20.48 38.12 12.81
CA SER A 3 19.71 38.00 14.06
C SER A 3 18.19 38.04 13.84
N PHE A 4 17.71 38.91 12.94
CA PHE A 4 16.28 39.01 12.60
C PHE A 4 15.76 37.71 11.97
N LEU A 5 16.49 37.18 10.99
CA LEU A 5 16.13 35.95 10.28
C LEU A 5 16.10 34.75 11.24
N ILE A 6 17.08 34.66 12.16
CA ILE A 6 17.08 33.66 13.23
C ILE A 6 15.84 33.78 14.11
N LYS A 7 15.48 34.98 14.57
CA LYS A 7 14.27 35.21 15.39
C LYS A 7 12.99 34.81 14.64
N SER A 8 12.86 35.18 13.37
CA SER A 8 11.72 34.79 12.53
C SER A 8 11.61 33.27 12.38
N ILE A 9 12.74 32.58 12.14
CA ILE A 9 12.76 31.11 12.05
C ILE A 9 12.34 30.49 13.39
N ILE A 10 12.84 30.98 14.52
CA ILE A 10 12.48 30.46 15.85
C ILE A 10 10.96 30.54 16.06
N ILE A 11 10.34 31.69 15.76
CA ILE A 11 8.89 31.87 15.87
C ILE A 11 8.15 30.88 14.95
N LEU A 12 8.60 30.73 13.70
CA LEU A 12 8.00 29.79 12.75
C LEU A 12 8.09 28.35 13.25
N VAL A 13 9.23 27.94 13.82
CA VAL A 13 9.39 26.61 14.41
C VAL A 13 8.38 26.38 15.54
N PHE A 14 8.17 27.36 16.42
CA PHE A 14 7.14 27.25 17.46
C PHE A 14 5.73 27.13 16.88
N ILE A 15 5.41 27.87 15.81
CA ILE A 15 4.11 27.75 15.13
C ILE A 15 3.96 26.35 14.52
N HIS A 16 4.97 25.85 13.79
CA HIS A 16 4.96 24.50 13.23
C HIS A 16 4.79 23.44 14.32
N LEU A 17 5.47 23.58 15.46
CA LEU A 17 5.33 22.68 16.61
C LEU A 17 3.91 22.73 17.18
N ALA A 18 3.33 23.92 17.36
CA ALA A 18 1.95 24.06 17.84
C ALA A 18 0.95 23.37 16.90
N TYR A 19 1.11 23.52 15.58
CA TYR A 19 0.28 22.82 14.59
C TYR A 19 0.49 21.31 14.58
N PHE A 20 1.74 20.85 14.76
CA PHE A 20 2.05 19.44 14.93
C PHE A 20 1.34 18.86 16.16
N LEU A 21 1.46 19.51 17.32
CA LEU A 21 0.79 19.08 18.55
C LEU A 21 -0.72 19.11 18.39
N TYR A 22 -1.27 20.17 17.78
CA TYR A 22 -2.69 20.25 17.50
C TYR A 22 -3.17 19.07 16.62
N GLY A 23 -2.44 18.72 15.56
CA GLY A 23 -2.78 17.55 14.74
C GLY A 23 -2.64 16.22 15.46
N TYR A 24 -1.63 16.11 16.31
CA TYR A 24 -1.40 14.93 17.13
C TYR A 24 -2.54 14.69 18.12
N PHE A 25 -3.05 15.74 18.79
CA PHE A 25 -4.14 15.62 19.75
C PHE A 25 -5.53 15.63 19.12
N LYS A 26 -5.69 16.17 17.90
CA LYS A 26 -6.97 16.19 17.19
C LYS A 26 -7.32 14.85 16.53
N PHE A 27 -6.32 14.00 16.27
CA PHE A 27 -6.56 12.66 15.76
C PHE A 27 -7.37 11.84 16.78
N THR A 28 -8.60 11.48 16.40
CA THR A 28 -9.61 10.84 17.25
C THR A 28 -9.44 9.33 17.39
N GLY A 29 -8.56 8.74 16.57
CA GLY A 29 -8.19 7.33 16.64
C GLY A 29 -8.46 6.56 15.35
N ILE A 30 -7.87 5.36 15.23
CA ILE A 30 -8.04 4.51 14.04
C ILE A 30 -9.49 4.07 13.78
N ARG A 31 -10.35 4.09 14.80
CA ARG A 31 -11.77 3.73 14.69
C ARG A 31 -12.55 4.72 13.83
N GLU A 32 -12.24 6.00 13.93
CA GLU A 32 -12.94 7.09 13.23
C GLU A 32 -12.42 7.34 11.82
N ILE A 33 -11.39 6.60 11.37
CA ILE A 33 -10.85 6.76 10.02
C ILE A 33 -11.85 6.28 8.97
N ASP A 34 -12.16 7.14 8.01
CA ASP A 34 -13.09 6.92 6.92
C ASP A 34 -12.53 7.44 5.59
N ILE A 35 -13.35 7.41 4.54
CA ILE A 35 -12.99 7.89 3.20
C ILE A 35 -12.63 9.38 3.16
N TYR A 36 -13.18 10.17 4.08
CA TYR A 36 -12.95 11.61 4.13
C TYR A 36 -11.74 11.99 4.97
N THR A 37 -11.22 11.07 5.78
CA THR A 37 -10.06 11.32 6.65
C THR A 37 -8.85 11.81 5.86
N GLU A 38 -8.61 11.28 4.66
CA GLU A 38 -7.52 11.75 3.80
C GLU A 38 -7.76 13.21 3.35
N PHE A 39 -9.00 13.60 3.08
CA PHE A 39 -9.38 14.95 2.70
C PHE A 39 -9.26 15.94 3.88
N TYR A 40 -9.83 15.61 5.04
CA TYR A 40 -9.81 16.46 6.24
C TYR A 40 -8.41 16.61 6.86
N ARG A 41 -7.50 15.67 6.58
CA ARG A 41 -6.09 15.78 6.98
C ARG A 41 -5.40 17.01 6.40
N PHE A 42 -5.87 17.54 5.27
CA PHE A 42 -5.24 18.68 4.63
C PHE A 42 -5.58 20.02 5.27
N LYS A 43 -6.61 20.11 6.13
CA LYS A 43 -7.10 21.29 6.90
C LYS A 43 -7.22 22.63 6.15
N PHE A 44 -6.84 22.68 4.88
CA PHE A 44 -7.00 23.78 3.94
C PHE A 44 -8.50 24.04 3.68
N TYR A 45 -9.33 23.00 3.86
CA TYR A 45 -10.77 23.01 3.64
C TYR A 45 -11.61 23.12 4.92
N ASP A 46 -10.99 23.34 6.07
CA ASP A 46 -11.67 23.40 7.37
C ASP A 46 -11.71 24.86 7.88
N ASP A 47 -12.61 25.19 8.82
CA ASP A 47 -12.86 26.56 9.34
C ASP A 47 -11.61 27.28 9.88
N VAL A 48 -10.56 26.51 10.18
CA VAL A 48 -9.28 27.06 10.65
C VAL A 48 -8.50 27.74 9.52
N SER A 49 -8.83 27.51 8.25
CA SER A 49 -8.21 28.17 7.08
C SER A 49 -8.25 29.70 7.15
N ILE A 50 -9.34 30.27 7.69
CA ILE A 50 -9.49 31.72 7.89
C ILE A 50 -8.50 32.20 8.95
N SER A 51 -8.47 31.56 10.12
CA SER A 51 -7.50 31.89 11.18
C SER A 51 -6.05 31.70 10.72
N HIS A 52 -5.77 30.71 9.87
CA HIS A 52 -4.44 30.54 9.27
C HIS A 52 -4.08 31.73 8.39
N PHE A 53 -4.98 32.15 7.49
CA PHE A 53 -4.74 33.30 6.62
C PHE A 53 -4.43 34.55 7.44
N PHE A 54 -5.16 34.80 8.52
CA PHE A 54 -4.89 35.92 9.43
C PHE A 54 -3.55 35.80 10.16
N VAL A 55 -3.23 34.65 10.76
CA VAL A 55 -1.97 34.45 11.51
C VAL A 55 -0.75 34.54 10.58
N THR A 56 -0.80 33.84 9.44
CA THR A 56 0.26 33.88 8.42
C THR A 56 0.39 35.28 7.83
N GLY A 57 -0.72 35.91 7.44
CA GLY A 57 -0.72 37.26 6.87
C GLY A 57 -0.15 38.30 7.84
N LEU A 58 -0.59 38.28 9.10
CA LEU A 58 -0.09 39.18 10.13
C LEU A 58 1.40 38.95 10.42
N PHE A 59 1.85 37.70 10.49
CA PHE A 59 3.27 37.38 10.68
C PHE A 59 4.11 37.89 9.51
N LEU A 60 3.68 37.65 8.27
CA LEU A 60 4.38 38.14 7.08
C LEU A 60 4.39 39.67 7.00
N LEU A 61 3.31 40.33 7.43
CA LEU A 61 3.26 41.78 7.53
C LEU A 61 4.28 42.31 8.55
N ILE A 62 4.36 41.71 9.74
CA ILE A 62 5.34 42.08 10.77
C ILE A 62 6.77 41.86 10.25
N VAL A 63 7.01 40.72 9.60
CA VAL A 63 8.29 40.43 8.95
C VAL A 63 8.63 41.54 7.95
N LEU A 64 7.71 41.89 7.06
CA LEU A 64 7.91 42.94 6.06
C LEU A 64 8.20 44.30 6.70
N ILE A 65 7.46 44.70 7.74
CA ILE A 65 7.68 45.95 8.48
C ILE A 65 9.09 45.99 9.08
N LEU A 66 9.51 44.90 9.74
CA LEU A 66 10.84 44.81 10.36
C LEU A 66 11.96 44.79 9.31
N LEU A 67 11.71 44.13 8.17
CA LEU A 67 12.65 44.08 7.05
C LEU A 67 12.83 45.48 6.45
N ILE A 68 11.73 46.21 6.20
CA ILE A 68 11.80 47.60 5.74
C ILE A 68 12.49 48.48 6.79
N ARG A 69 12.11 48.41 8.07
CA ARG A 69 12.67 49.26 9.13
C ARG A 69 14.18 49.09 9.29
N ASN A 70 14.66 47.85 9.30
CA ASN A 70 16.05 47.55 9.63
C ASN A 70 16.97 47.56 8.42
N HIS A 71 16.44 47.39 7.20
CA HIS A 71 17.24 47.16 6.01
C HIS A 71 16.97 48.12 4.84
N SER A 72 15.87 48.88 4.78
CA SER A 72 15.58 49.75 3.61
C SER A 72 16.56 50.91 3.36
N LYS A 73 17.45 51.24 4.32
CA LYS A 73 18.41 52.35 4.21
C LYS A 73 19.80 51.92 3.71
N GLU A 74 20.05 50.62 3.56
CA GLU A 74 21.34 50.11 3.12
C GLU A 74 21.45 50.15 1.58
N LYS A 75 22.63 50.47 1.03
CA LYS A 75 22.90 50.29 -0.41
C LYS A 75 23.05 48.80 -0.69
N TYR A 76 22.03 48.19 -1.28
CA TYR A 76 22.11 46.79 -1.69
C TYR A 76 22.83 46.63 -3.03
N SER A 77 23.83 45.76 -3.07
CA SER A 77 24.28 45.16 -4.32
C SER A 77 23.24 44.15 -4.83
N ALA A 78 23.24 43.85 -6.14
CA ALA A 78 22.34 42.86 -6.74
C ALA A 78 22.40 41.51 -6.02
N LEU A 79 23.61 41.08 -5.61
CA LEU A 79 23.81 39.85 -4.86
C LEU A 79 23.15 39.87 -3.47
N ASN A 80 23.20 41.00 -2.77
CA ASN A 80 22.55 41.13 -1.47
C ASN A 80 21.02 41.20 -1.60
N LEU A 81 20.48 41.79 -2.67
CA LEU A 81 19.04 41.76 -2.98
C LEU A 81 18.55 40.33 -3.20
N ILE A 82 19.28 39.53 -3.99
CA ILE A 82 18.94 38.13 -4.24
C ILE A 82 18.94 37.32 -2.93
N LYS A 83 19.95 37.51 -2.07
CA LYS A 83 20.01 36.86 -0.75
C LYS A 83 18.79 37.22 0.12
N THR A 84 18.39 38.48 0.14
CA THR A 84 17.19 38.93 0.86
C THR A 84 15.92 38.34 0.27
N GLY A 85 15.81 38.30 -1.06
CA GLY A 85 14.68 37.67 -1.75
C GLY A 85 14.55 36.19 -1.44
N ALA A 86 15.66 35.43 -1.46
CA ALA A 86 15.68 34.02 -1.12
C ALA A 86 15.33 33.78 0.36
N ALA A 87 15.85 34.60 1.27
CA ALA A 87 15.48 34.55 2.69
C ALA A 87 13.99 34.81 2.91
N LEU A 88 13.43 35.81 2.22
CA LEU A 88 12.00 36.10 2.28
C LEU A 88 11.17 34.94 1.71
N LEU A 89 11.58 34.35 0.59
CA LEU A 89 10.90 33.18 0.01
C LEU A 89 10.85 32.03 1.01
N PHE A 90 11.96 31.75 1.69
CA PHE A 90 12.03 30.71 2.71
C PHE A 90 11.08 31.00 3.89
N ILE A 91 11.03 32.25 4.36
CA ILE A 91 10.10 32.67 5.41
C ILE A 91 8.65 32.48 4.94
N VAL A 92 8.30 32.95 3.74
CA VAL A 92 6.95 32.79 3.17
C VAL A 92 6.57 31.32 3.02
N PHE A 93 7.50 30.49 2.55
CA PHE A 93 7.29 29.05 2.43
C PHE A 93 6.97 28.40 3.79
N LEU A 94 7.80 28.65 4.81
CA LEU A 94 7.52 28.14 6.17
C LEU A 94 6.18 28.69 6.68
N SER A 95 5.92 29.98 6.46
CA SER A 95 4.67 30.64 6.82
C SER A 95 3.42 30.06 6.17
N LEU A 96 3.53 29.41 5.02
CA LEU A 96 2.40 28.81 4.33
C LEU A 96 2.30 27.30 4.56
N THR A 97 3.32 26.64 5.12
CA THR A 97 3.38 25.17 5.22
C THR A 97 3.01 24.59 6.59
N PHE A 98 2.51 25.39 7.53
CA PHE A 98 2.14 24.89 8.86
C PHE A 98 1.08 23.76 8.84
N PHE A 99 0.19 23.75 7.85
CA PHE A 99 -0.80 22.67 7.68
C PHE A 99 -0.14 21.30 7.40
N ILE A 100 1.07 21.30 6.82
CA ILE A 100 1.86 20.08 6.65
C ILE A 100 2.28 19.55 8.03
N SER A 101 2.64 20.43 8.98
CA SER A 101 2.95 20.05 10.36
C SER A 101 1.75 19.43 11.07
N TYR A 102 0.54 19.96 10.85
CA TYR A 102 -0.69 19.33 11.32
C TYR A 102 -0.84 17.89 10.81
N SER A 103 -0.68 17.70 9.49
CA SER A 103 -0.72 16.38 8.86
C SER A 103 0.38 15.44 9.37
N PHE A 104 1.57 15.95 9.70
CA PHE A 104 2.62 15.18 10.38
C PHE A 104 2.23 14.76 11.79
N GLY A 105 1.60 15.66 12.57
CA GLY A 105 1.08 15.37 13.90
C GLY A 105 0.08 14.22 13.90
N MET A 106 -0.90 14.28 13.01
CA MET A 106 -1.87 13.18 12.82
C MET A 106 -1.18 11.87 12.43
N ASN A 107 -0.19 11.92 11.53
CA ASN A 107 0.56 10.72 11.13
C ASN A 107 1.33 10.09 12.30
N ALA A 108 1.94 10.95 13.12
CA ALA A 108 2.69 10.52 14.28
C ALA A 108 1.76 9.82 15.28
N LYS A 109 0.57 10.39 15.51
CA LYS A 109 -0.45 9.77 16.37
C LYS A 109 -0.97 8.45 15.79
N LEU A 110 -1.27 8.40 14.49
CA LEU A 110 -1.66 7.18 13.78
C LEU A 110 -0.64 6.06 13.97
N LYS A 111 0.65 6.36 13.75
CA LYS A 111 1.74 5.38 13.88
C LYS A 111 2.03 4.99 15.33
N GLN A 112 1.67 5.85 16.30
CA GLN A 112 1.72 5.53 17.72
C GLN A 112 0.62 4.52 18.09
N GLU A 113 -0.61 4.75 17.65
CA GLU A 113 -1.75 3.87 17.94
C GLU A 113 -1.67 2.53 17.21
N LEU A 114 -1.16 2.54 15.97
CA LEU A 114 -1.01 1.37 15.15
C LEU A 114 0.41 1.37 14.55
N SER A 115 1.31 0.56 15.08
CA SER A 115 2.64 0.44 14.49
C SER A 115 2.56 -0.25 13.12
N ALA A 116 3.50 0.06 12.21
CA ALA A 116 3.58 -0.61 10.90
C ALA A 116 3.73 -2.14 11.04
N LYS A 117 4.43 -2.59 12.08
CA LYS A 117 4.55 -4.02 12.43
C LYS A 117 3.19 -4.64 12.74
N ASN A 118 2.39 -3.99 13.60
CA ASN A 118 1.06 -4.49 13.96
C ASN A 118 0.10 -4.43 12.77
N PHE A 119 0.14 -3.35 11.98
CA PHE A 119 -0.67 -3.23 10.77
C PHE A 119 -0.34 -4.31 9.73
N ASN A 120 0.95 -4.62 9.53
CA ASN A 120 1.34 -5.70 8.62
C ASN A 120 0.97 -7.08 9.18
N ALA A 121 1.00 -7.28 10.50
CA ALA A 121 0.50 -8.50 11.12
C ALA A 121 -1.02 -8.67 10.91
N ASP A 122 -1.78 -7.58 11.02
CA ASP A 122 -3.21 -7.55 10.70
C ASP A 122 -3.47 -7.91 9.23
N LYS A 123 -2.74 -7.31 8.29
CA LYS A 123 -2.84 -7.65 6.86
C LYS A 123 -2.49 -9.11 6.59
N LYS A 124 -1.46 -9.65 7.26
CA LYS A 124 -1.11 -11.06 7.15
C LYS A 124 -2.26 -11.95 7.62
N LEU A 125 -2.85 -11.66 8.79
CA LEU A 125 -4.01 -12.39 9.30
C LEU A 125 -5.19 -12.32 8.31
N LEU A 126 -5.51 -11.13 7.81
CA LEU A 126 -6.58 -10.92 6.83
C LEU A 126 -6.34 -11.69 5.53
N ASN A 127 -5.12 -11.67 5.00
CA ASN A 127 -4.79 -12.39 3.76
C ASN A 127 -4.82 -13.92 3.93
N VAL A 128 -4.37 -14.43 5.09
CA VAL A 128 -4.49 -15.86 5.43
C VAL A 128 -5.96 -16.25 5.57
N LEU A 129 -6.78 -15.43 6.24
CA LEU A 129 -8.18 -15.77 6.49
C LEU A 129 -9.13 -15.43 5.34
N ASN A 130 -8.71 -14.64 4.35
CA ASN A 130 -9.56 -14.13 3.27
C ASN A 130 -10.52 -15.17 2.66
N PRO A 131 -10.11 -16.42 2.38
CA PRO A 131 -11.02 -17.43 1.82
C PRO A 131 -12.20 -17.79 2.72
N PHE A 132 -12.08 -17.62 4.04
CA PHE A 132 -13.16 -17.88 5.00
C PHE A 132 -14.09 -16.68 5.18
N LEU A 133 -13.82 -15.56 4.50
CA LEU A 133 -14.47 -14.26 4.73
C LEU A 133 -15.35 -13.80 3.56
N TYR A 134 -15.64 -14.69 2.61
CA TYR A 134 -16.62 -14.42 1.56
C TYR A 134 -18.04 -14.66 2.08
N PRO A 135 -19.02 -13.80 1.76
CA PRO A 135 -20.38 -13.96 2.28
C PRO A 135 -20.99 -15.34 1.98
N GLY A 136 -21.84 -15.84 2.88
CA GLY A 136 -22.33 -17.22 2.90
C GLY A 136 -22.87 -17.78 1.59
N SER A 137 -23.54 -16.98 0.76
CA SER A 137 -24.08 -17.41 -0.54
C SER A 137 -23.04 -17.61 -1.65
N HIS A 138 -21.79 -17.19 -1.44
CA HIS A 138 -20.74 -17.24 -2.46
C HIS A 138 -19.95 -18.54 -2.50
N TYR A 139 -20.08 -19.42 -1.50
CA TYR A 139 -19.47 -20.75 -1.54
C TYR A 139 -20.27 -21.73 -2.43
N ASN A 140 -21.56 -21.43 -2.67
CA ASN A 140 -22.45 -22.29 -3.44
C ASN A 140 -22.77 -21.71 -4.84
N SER A 141 -22.36 -20.46 -5.13
CA SER A 141 -22.58 -19.89 -6.46
C SER A 141 -21.49 -20.34 -7.42
N GLU A 142 -21.90 -21.10 -8.44
CA GLU A 142 -21.02 -21.64 -9.47
C GLU A 142 -20.15 -20.54 -10.11
N THR A 143 -20.72 -19.36 -10.36
CA THR A 143 -20.03 -18.23 -11.01
C THR A 143 -18.96 -17.56 -10.14
N LEU A 144 -19.19 -17.37 -8.83
CA LEU A 144 -18.21 -16.72 -7.96
C LEU A 144 -17.19 -17.73 -7.41
N SER A 145 -17.62 -18.98 -7.19
CA SER A 145 -16.73 -20.11 -6.93
C SER A 145 -15.71 -20.26 -8.07
N GLN A 146 -16.18 -20.24 -9.32
CA GLN A 146 -15.30 -20.28 -10.50
C GLN A 146 -14.41 -19.05 -10.65
N THR A 147 -14.78 -17.83 -10.25
CA THR A 147 -13.90 -16.66 -10.45
C THR A 147 -12.88 -16.47 -9.31
N LEU A 148 -13.26 -16.75 -8.07
CA LEU A 148 -12.40 -16.59 -6.89
C LEU A 148 -11.54 -17.81 -6.60
N PHE A 149 -12.03 -18.99 -6.96
CA PHE A 149 -11.43 -20.29 -6.70
C PHE A 149 -11.20 -21.08 -8.01
N ASN A 150 -11.03 -20.40 -9.16
CA ASN A 150 -10.53 -21.09 -10.36
C ASN A 150 -9.10 -21.57 -10.17
N VAL A 151 -8.72 -22.52 -11.00
CA VAL A 151 -7.37 -23.10 -11.04
C VAL A 151 -6.27 -22.04 -11.21
N THR A 152 -6.50 -20.98 -11.99
CA THR A 152 -5.51 -19.88 -12.11
C THR A 152 -5.23 -19.19 -10.77
N ASN A 153 -6.19 -19.21 -9.84
CA ASN A 153 -6.11 -18.58 -8.53
C ASN A 153 -5.67 -19.54 -7.42
N ILE A 154 -5.28 -20.78 -7.73
CA ILE A 154 -4.93 -21.79 -6.74
C ILE A 154 -3.43 -21.80 -6.44
N LEU A 155 -3.09 -21.82 -5.15
CA LEU A 155 -1.76 -22.15 -4.68
C LEU A 155 -1.89 -23.22 -3.62
N TYR A 156 -1.55 -24.47 -3.95
CA TYR A 156 -1.48 -25.53 -2.97
C TYR A 156 -0.07 -25.57 -2.34
N PRO A 157 0.05 -25.58 -1.01
CA PRO A 157 1.28 -26.03 -0.37
C PRO A 157 1.45 -27.52 -0.66
N LYS A 158 2.69 -27.96 -0.89
CA LYS A 158 3.00 -29.31 -1.39
C LYS A 158 2.11 -30.39 -0.77
N PRO A 159 1.59 -31.32 -1.60
CA PRO A 159 2.00 -31.58 -2.99
C PRO A 159 0.86 -31.12 -3.92
N TYR A 160 0.83 -29.95 -4.54
CA TYR A 160 1.53 -29.61 -5.78
C TYR A 160 1.02 -28.22 -6.21
N PRO A 161 1.87 -27.20 -6.42
CA PRO A 161 1.39 -25.96 -7.03
C PRO A 161 0.99 -26.26 -8.48
N VAL A 162 -0.10 -25.68 -9.01
CA VAL A 162 -0.58 -25.99 -10.38
C VAL A 162 -0.62 -24.74 -11.28
N MET A 163 -0.55 -24.94 -12.60
CA MET A 163 -0.62 -23.89 -13.63
C MET A 163 -1.49 -24.35 -14.80
N GLU A 164 -2.45 -23.52 -15.21
CA GLU A 164 -3.33 -23.75 -16.38
C GLU A 164 -2.62 -23.39 -17.68
N VAL A 165 -2.80 -24.23 -18.69
CA VAL A 165 -2.42 -23.98 -20.08
C VAL A 165 -3.66 -24.24 -20.94
N THR A 166 -4.09 -23.21 -21.66
CA THR A 166 -5.22 -23.30 -22.57
C THR A 166 -4.68 -23.59 -23.96
N ASP A 167 -4.98 -24.78 -24.49
CA ASP A 167 -4.66 -25.15 -25.85
C ASP A 167 -5.91 -25.05 -26.73
N THR A 168 -5.71 -24.58 -27.96
CA THR A 168 -6.76 -24.57 -28.97
C THR A 168 -6.72 -25.90 -29.71
N VAL A 169 -7.72 -26.74 -29.47
CA VAL A 169 -7.86 -28.02 -30.17
C VAL A 169 -8.77 -27.80 -31.36
N PHE A 170 -8.22 -27.94 -32.56
CA PHE A 170 -8.98 -27.86 -33.80
C PHE A 170 -9.60 -29.23 -34.08
N TYR A 171 -10.91 -29.27 -34.31
CA TYR A 171 -11.60 -30.52 -34.64
C TYR A 171 -11.18 -31.04 -36.03
N ASP A 172 -10.82 -30.14 -36.94
CA ASP A 172 -10.20 -30.44 -38.23
C ASP A 172 -8.89 -29.61 -38.37
N PRO A 173 -7.72 -30.25 -38.55
CA PRO A 173 -6.46 -29.55 -38.80
C PRO A 173 -6.45 -28.68 -40.06
N ALA A 174 -7.29 -29.00 -41.05
CA ALA A 174 -7.41 -28.28 -42.32
C ALA A 174 -8.47 -27.18 -42.29
N ASP A 175 -9.50 -27.31 -41.44
CA ASP A 175 -10.55 -26.32 -41.25
C ASP A 175 -10.55 -25.76 -39.82
N LYS A 176 -9.86 -24.63 -39.66
CA LYS A 176 -9.72 -23.92 -38.38
C LYS A 176 -10.99 -23.20 -37.93
N GLN A 177 -12.11 -23.31 -38.65
CA GLN A 177 -13.37 -22.67 -38.23
C GLN A 177 -13.96 -23.31 -36.96
N TYR A 178 -13.66 -24.58 -36.68
CA TYR A 178 -14.18 -25.29 -35.52
C TYR A 178 -13.04 -25.67 -34.57
N PHE A 179 -13.01 -25.01 -33.40
CA PHE A 179 -12.07 -25.33 -32.34
C PHE A 179 -12.77 -25.40 -30.98
N SER A 180 -12.21 -26.19 -30.07
CA SER A 180 -12.47 -26.11 -28.64
C SER A 180 -11.26 -25.51 -27.93
N LEU A 181 -11.53 -24.88 -26.79
CA LEU A 181 -10.48 -24.50 -25.84
C LEU A 181 -10.47 -25.60 -24.78
N GLU A 182 -9.39 -26.37 -24.75
CA GLU A 182 -9.15 -27.35 -23.69
C GLU A 182 -8.11 -26.78 -22.71
N SER A 183 -8.49 -26.75 -21.43
CA SER A 183 -7.59 -26.35 -20.35
C SER A 183 -6.93 -27.58 -19.75
N LYS A 184 -5.60 -27.62 -19.81
CA LYS A 184 -4.78 -28.62 -19.13
C LYS A 184 -4.07 -27.99 -17.95
N TYR A 185 -3.92 -28.72 -16.86
CA TYR A 185 -3.27 -28.22 -15.65
C TYR A 185 -1.99 -29.00 -15.37
N TYR A 186 -0.92 -28.31 -15.01
CA TYR A 186 0.37 -28.91 -14.75
C TYR A 186 0.85 -28.56 -13.35
N SER A 187 1.51 -29.50 -12.69
CA SER A 187 2.24 -29.21 -11.45
C SER A 187 3.38 -28.21 -11.69
N ILE A 188 3.80 -27.49 -10.66
CA ILE A 188 4.97 -26.60 -10.66
C ILE A 188 6.03 -27.26 -9.80
N ASP A 189 7.05 -27.78 -10.46
CA ASP A 189 8.15 -28.47 -9.80
C ASP A 189 9.41 -27.59 -9.76
N THR A 190 10.30 -27.93 -8.83
CA THR A 190 11.58 -27.26 -8.67
C THR A 190 12.68 -28.29 -8.66
N LEU A 191 13.64 -28.13 -9.55
CA LEU A 191 14.81 -28.99 -9.65
C LEU A 191 16.07 -28.17 -9.36
N LYS A 192 16.85 -28.64 -8.38
CA LYS A 192 18.15 -28.07 -8.00
C LYS A 192 19.24 -29.05 -8.36
N MET A 193 20.25 -28.57 -9.09
CA MET A 193 21.39 -29.38 -9.48
C MET A 193 22.64 -28.53 -9.65
N LEU A 194 23.78 -29.18 -9.83
CA LEU A 194 25.00 -28.49 -10.27
C LEU A 194 24.76 -27.87 -11.66
N THR A 195 25.31 -26.68 -11.90
CA THR A 195 25.23 -25.99 -13.19
C THR A 195 25.81 -26.87 -14.30
N THR A 196 26.86 -27.63 -14.02
CA THR A 196 27.40 -28.64 -14.95
C THR A 196 26.41 -29.77 -15.24
N GLY A 197 25.62 -30.18 -14.25
CA GLY A 197 24.52 -31.13 -14.41
C GLY A 197 23.40 -30.55 -15.29
N TYR A 198 23.05 -29.28 -15.11
CA TYR A 198 22.07 -28.60 -15.95
C TYR A 198 22.53 -28.46 -17.41
N GLU A 199 23.79 -28.07 -17.64
CA GLU A 199 24.33 -27.97 -19.00
C GLU A 199 24.41 -29.34 -19.69
N LYS A 200 24.68 -30.42 -18.94
CA LYS A 200 24.56 -31.80 -19.46
C LYS A 200 23.11 -32.16 -19.81
N LEU A 201 22.17 -31.83 -18.95
CA LEU A 201 20.74 -32.07 -19.17
C LEU A 201 20.21 -31.29 -20.38
N LYS A 202 20.77 -30.09 -20.60
CA LYS A 202 20.50 -29.24 -21.77
C LYS A 202 21.17 -29.73 -23.06
N SER A 203 22.26 -30.49 -23.01
CA SER A 203 23.03 -30.90 -24.20
C SER A 203 22.86 -32.35 -24.62
N ALA A 204 22.44 -33.23 -23.71
CA ALA A 204 22.19 -34.63 -23.98
C ALA A 204 20.70 -34.88 -24.22
N ALA A 205 20.32 -35.22 -25.46
CA ALA A 205 18.94 -35.41 -25.90
C ALA A 205 18.12 -36.38 -25.01
N ASN A 206 18.77 -37.40 -24.42
CA ASN A 206 18.10 -38.44 -23.63
C ASN A 206 18.09 -38.17 -22.12
N ALA A 207 18.98 -37.31 -21.61
CA ALA A 207 19.15 -37.13 -20.16
C ALA A 207 17.95 -36.45 -19.49
N ALA A 208 17.25 -35.56 -20.20
CA ALA A 208 16.02 -34.94 -19.73
C ALA A 208 14.87 -35.97 -19.62
N ASN A 209 14.77 -36.87 -20.61
CA ASN A 209 13.72 -37.87 -20.67
C ASN A 209 13.90 -38.94 -19.57
N GLU A 210 15.13 -39.40 -19.36
CA GLU A 210 15.44 -40.37 -18.31
C GLU A 210 15.20 -39.83 -16.89
N LEU A 211 15.42 -38.52 -16.65
CA LEU A 211 15.29 -37.92 -15.32
C LEU A 211 13.87 -37.42 -15.03
N LEU A 212 13.20 -36.85 -16.03
CA LEU A 212 11.94 -36.11 -15.85
C LEU A 212 10.77 -36.67 -16.66
N GLY A 213 11.02 -37.60 -17.59
CA GLY A 213 9.99 -38.17 -18.47
C GLY A 213 9.57 -37.28 -19.64
N PHE A 214 10.33 -36.21 -19.94
CA PHE A 214 10.07 -35.32 -21.09
C PHE A 214 11.35 -35.11 -21.90
N ASP A 215 11.21 -34.90 -23.22
CA ASP A 215 12.35 -34.56 -24.06
C ASP A 215 12.92 -33.15 -23.77
N GLN A 216 14.09 -32.88 -24.34
CA GLN A 216 14.81 -31.62 -24.12
C GLN A 216 14.02 -30.39 -24.62
N GLN A 217 13.31 -30.49 -25.75
CA GLN A 217 12.56 -29.37 -26.30
C GLN A 217 11.35 -29.05 -25.42
N GLU A 218 10.69 -30.09 -24.93
CA GLU A 218 9.55 -30.01 -24.04
C GLU A 218 9.93 -29.45 -22.68
N LEU A 219 11.08 -29.86 -22.12
CA LEU A 219 11.60 -29.27 -20.89
C LEU A 219 11.86 -27.76 -21.04
N GLN A 220 12.47 -27.31 -22.14
CA GLN A 220 12.73 -25.87 -22.37
C GLN A 220 11.43 -25.08 -22.46
N LYS A 221 10.40 -25.61 -23.12
CA LYS A 221 9.07 -25.00 -23.14
C LYS A 221 8.43 -24.95 -21.76
N ARG A 222 8.72 -25.93 -20.90
CA ARG A 222 8.12 -26.06 -19.56
C ARG A 222 8.81 -25.21 -18.48
N ILE A 223 10.03 -24.69 -18.71
CA ILE A 223 10.72 -23.85 -17.73
C ILE A 223 9.97 -22.52 -17.52
N ILE A 224 9.64 -22.23 -16.26
CA ILE A 224 9.01 -20.99 -15.81
C ILE A 224 10.08 -19.99 -15.38
N SER A 225 11.09 -20.44 -14.64
CA SER A 225 12.22 -19.60 -14.25
C SER A 225 13.49 -20.41 -14.00
N LYS A 226 14.64 -19.74 -14.13
CA LYS A 226 15.97 -20.30 -13.89
C LYS A 226 16.80 -19.34 -13.05
N ASN A 227 17.31 -19.81 -11.92
CA ASN A 227 18.21 -19.09 -11.04
C ASN A 227 19.56 -19.81 -10.94
N ILE A 228 20.65 -19.10 -11.22
CA ILE A 228 22.01 -19.62 -11.07
C ILE A 228 22.63 -19.01 -9.82
N ARG A 229 23.13 -19.86 -8.92
CA ARG A 229 23.86 -19.45 -7.71
C ARG A 229 25.17 -20.23 -7.66
N LYS A 230 26.27 -19.54 -7.99
CA LYS A 230 27.61 -20.14 -8.11
C LYS A 230 27.59 -21.35 -9.08
N ASP A 231 27.89 -22.52 -8.57
CA ASP A 231 27.94 -23.82 -9.24
C ASP A 231 26.60 -24.57 -9.18
N SER A 232 25.53 -23.97 -8.65
CA SER A 232 24.19 -24.54 -8.60
C SER A 232 23.23 -23.81 -9.53
N THR A 233 22.35 -24.58 -10.17
CA THR A 233 21.23 -24.10 -10.97
C THR A 233 19.93 -24.62 -10.36
N GLU A 234 19.00 -23.70 -10.08
CA GLU A 234 17.62 -23.99 -9.68
C GLU A 234 16.72 -23.66 -10.87
N ILE A 235 15.93 -24.63 -11.33
CA ILE A 235 14.88 -24.42 -12.34
C ILE A 235 13.51 -24.67 -11.71
N ILE A 236 12.58 -23.78 -12.00
CA ILE A 236 11.15 -23.96 -11.72
C ILE A 236 10.49 -24.23 -13.07
N PHE A 237 9.73 -25.32 -13.19
CA PHE A 237 9.16 -25.78 -14.46
C PHE A 237 7.77 -26.40 -14.28
N ARG A 238 7.00 -26.44 -15.37
CA ARG A 238 5.73 -27.17 -15.48
C ARG A 238 6.03 -28.67 -15.49
N GLY A 239 5.64 -29.36 -14.44
CA GLY A 239 5.83 -30.80 -14.24
C GLY A 239 4.77 -31.64 -14.97
N THR A 240 4.29 -32.69 -14.31
CA THR A 240 3.24 -33.57 -14.85
C THR A 240 1.90 -32.86 -14.95
N GLU A 241 1.07 -33.27 -15.93
CA GLU A 241 -0.34 -32.90 -15.98
C GLU A 241 -1.05 -33.45 -14.73
N VAL A 242 -1.92 -32.66 -14.13
CA VAL A 242 -2.67 -32.97 -12.91
C VAL A 242 -4.10 -32.51 -13.07
N ASP A 243 -5.03 -33.12 -12.34
CA ASP A 243 -6.40 -32.64 -12.29
C ASP A 243 -6.72 -32.10 -10.88
N PRO A 244 -6.73 -30.76 -10.69
CA PRO A 244 -6.96 -30.16 -9.39
C PRO A 244 -8.40 -30.37 -8.89
N LYS A 245 -9.35 -30.78 -9.75
CA LYS A 245 -10.73 -31.06 -9.35
C LYS A 245 -10.92 -32.46 -8.74
N TYR A 246 -9.94 -33.36 -8.84
CA TYR A 246 -10.03 -34.76 -8.39
C TYR A 246 -9.14 -35.11 -7.19
N ASP A 247 -8.51 -34.13 -6.54
CA ASP A 247 -7.99 -34.35 -5.18
C ASP A 247 -9.15 -34.17 -4.20
N ASP A 248 -10.00 -35.19 -4.11
CA ASP A 248 -11.27 -35.17 -3.37
C ASP A 248 -11.13 -34.80 -1.88
N ASP A 249 -9.92 -34.80 -1.33
CA ASP A 249 -9.68 -34.49 0.08
C ASP A 249 -9.36 -32.99 0.32
N ILE A 250 -9.15 -32.21 -0.75
CA ILE A 250 -8.74 -30.81 -0.64
C ILE A 250 -9.94 -29.86 -0.65
N CYS A 251 -10.01 -29.03 0.38
CA CYS A 251 -11.08 -28.06 0.57
C CYS A 251 -10.84 -26.76 -0.23
N ILE A 252 -11.92 -26.19 -0.77
CA ILE A 252 -11.97 -24.93 -1.56
C ILE A 252 -11.24 -23.75 -0.91
N PHE A 253 -11.07 -23.71 0.41
CA PHE A 253 -10.38 -22.61 1.09
C PHE A 253 -8.89 -22.49 0.72
N LEU A 254 -8.29 -23.54 0.14
CA LEU A 254 -6.92 -23.50 -0.37
C LEU A 254 -6.82 -22.90 -1.77
N GLU A 255 -7.94 -22.72 -2.47
CA GLU A 255 -8.04 -22.41 -3.89
C GLU A 255 -8.01 -20.91 -4.21
N ASN A 256 -7.50 -20.08 -3.30
CA ASN A 256 -7.58 -18.62 -3.44
C ASN A 256 -6.25 -17.91 -3.17
N LYS A 257 -5.64 -17.36 -4.22
CA LYS A 257 -4.42 -16.52 -4.17
C LYS A 257 -4.72 -15.06 -3.90
N ALA A 258 -5.98 -14.66 -3.75
CA ALA A 258 -6.35 -13.26 -3.58
C ALA A 258 -5.90 -12.74 -2.21
N LEU A 259 -5.31 -11.55 -2.21
CA LEU A 259 -4.94 -10.81 -1.00
C LEU A 259 -5.98 -9.71 -0.79
N ILE A 260 -6.45 -9.53 0.44
CA ILE A 260 -7.24 -8.35 0.82
C ILE A 260 -6.37 -7.11 0.65
N SER A 261 -5.12 -7.17 1.09
CA SER A 261 -4.16 -6.10 0.88
C SER A 261 -2.72 -6.59 1.01
N PRO A 262 -1.83 -6.32 0.03
CA PRO A 262 -0.44 -6.75 0.09
C PRO A 262 0.34 -6.06 1.21
N ILE A 263 1.32 -6.76 1.77
CA ILE A 263 2.31 -6.19 2.68
C ILE A 263 3.31 -5.37 1.85
N TYR A 264 3.56 -4.12 2.27
CA TYR A 264 4.44 -3.21 1.56
C TYR A 264 5.90 -3.68 1.68
N GLY A 265 6.61 -3.74 0.54
CA GLY A 265 8.01 -4.17 0.49
C GLY A 265 8.23 -5.69 0.47
N GLU A 266 7.17 -6.50 0.46
CA GLU A 266 7.26 -7.95 0.30
C GLU A 266 6.78 -8.39 -1.08
N ASP A 267 7.45 -9.40 -1.66
CA ASP A 267 7.04 -9.99 -2.94
C ASP A 267 5.64 -10.62 -2.86
N ILE A 268 4.80 -10.32 -3.85
CA ILE A 268 3.39 -10.75 -3.86
C ILE A 268 3.31 -12.27 -3.98
N ALA A 269 4.08 -12.89 -4.87
CA ALA A 269 4.04 -14.34 -5.07
C ALA A 269 4.47 -15.09 -3.81
N LYS A 270 5.50 -14.57 -3.12
CA LYS A 270 5.95 -15.09 -1.81
C LYS A 270 4.85 -15.00 -0.76
N GLN A 271 4.14 -13.87 -0.66
CA GLN A 271 3.03 -13.71 0.28
C GLN A 271 1.90 -14.70 -0.01
N GLN A 272 1.46 -14.79 -1.26
CA GLN A 272 0.39 -15.70 -1.68
C GLN A 272 0.73 -17.16 -1.35
N ARG A 273 1.97 -17.59 -1.64
CA ARG A 273 2.45 -18.93 -1.28
C ARG A 273 2.49 -19.16 0.22
N GLN A 274 2.98 -18.20 1.00
CA GLN A 274 3.04 -18.35 2.45
C GLN A 274 1.64 -18.42 3.07
N ASN A 275 0.69 -17.63 2.55
CA ASN A 275 -0.69 -17.66 3.02
C ASN A 275 -1.35 -19.00 2.74
N ALA A 276 -1.11 -19.59 1.57
CA ALA A 276 -1.56 -20.94 1.26
C ALA A 276 -1.00 -21.99 2.24
N ILE A 277 0.32 -21.95 2.53
CA ILE A 277 0.96 -22.82 3.53
C ILE A 277 0.32 -22.63 4.91
N ASP A 278 0.09 -21.39 5.33
CA ASP A 278 -0.46 -21.07 6.64
C ASP A 278 -1.92 -21.55 6.75
N ARG A 279 -2.75 -21.38 5.70
CA ARG A 279 -4.10 -21.94 5.64
C ARG A 279 -4.12 -23.46 5.71
N TYR A 280 -3.27 -24.13 4.95
CA TYR A 280 -3.18 -25.59 4.99
C TYR A 280 -2.80 -26.10 6.37
N LYS A 281 -1.87 -25.41 7.06
CA LYS A 281 -1.56 -25.75 8.45
C LYS A 281 -2.77 -25.61 9.36
N LEU A 282 -3.52 -24.51 9.26
CA LEU A 282 -4.73 -24.28 10.05
C LEU A 282 -5.83 -25.32 9.79
N LEU A 283 -5.94 -25.81 8.56
CA LEU A 283 -6.97 -26.77 8.16
C LEU A 283 -6.58 -28.23 8.39
N TYR A 284 -5.31 -28.61 8.20
CA TYR A 284 -4.92 -30.03 8.11
C TYR A 284 -3.78 -30.45 9.05
N LYS A 285 -3.00 -29.53 9.61
CA LYS A 285 -1.82 -29.88 10.44
C LYS A 285 -1.91 -29.46 11.89
N LEU A 286 -2.65 -28.38 12.17
CA LEU A 286 -2.78 -27.83 13.51
C LEU A 286 -4.12 -28.25 14.11
N ASN A 287 -4.18 -28.24 15.45
CA ASN A 287 -5.42 -28.45 16.17
C ASN A 287 -6.44 -27.37 15.81
N GLN A 288 -7.74 -27.73 15.83
CA GLN A 288 -8.85 -26.83 15.49
C GLN A 288 -8.82 -25.52 16.30
N ASP A 289 -8.32 -25.56 17.53
CA ASP A 289 -8.11 -24.38 18.38
C ASP A 289 -7.24 -23.30 17.72
N SER A 290 -6.32 -23.67 16.83
CA SER A 290 -5.47 -22.71 16.11
C SER A 290 -6.29 -21.83 15.15
N LEU A 291 -7.28 -22.42 14.48
CA LEU A 291 -8.21 -21.68 13.62
C LEU A 291 -9.17 -20.82 14.47
N LEU A 292 -9.68 -21.37 15.59
CA LEU A 292 -10.48 -20.61 16.55
C LEU A 292 -9.74 -19.36 17.06
N GLN A 293 -8.47 -19.51 17.44
CA GLN A 293 -7.66 -18.37 17.89
C GLN A 293 -7.44 -17.35 16.77
N SER A 294 -7.32 -17.80 15.53
CA SER A 294 -7.21 -16.90 14.37
C SER A 294 -8.50 -16.12 14.15
N PHE A 295 -9.67 -16.74 14.29
CA PHE A 295 -10.95 -16.04 14.23
C PHE A 295 -11.23 -15.13 15.43
N LYS A 296 -10.75 -15.47 16.64
CA LYS A 296 -10.78 -14.53 17.79
C LYS A 296 -9.95 -13.28 17.53
N LYS A 297 -8.77 -13.44 16.91
CA LYS A 297 -7.94 -12.30 16.48
C LYS A 297 -8.65 -11.48 15.40
N LEU A 298 -9.34 -12.12 14.46
CA LEU A 298 -10.15 -11.44 13.45
C LEU A 298 -11.28 -10.62 14.08
N ASP A 299 -12.07 -11.20 14.97
CA ASP A 299 -13.14 -10.48 15.68
C ASP A 299 -12.61 -9.25 16.44
N SER A 300 -11.47 -9.41 17.13
CA SER A 300 -10.78 -8.29 17.79
C SER A 300 -10.32 -7.21 16.81
N LEU A 301 -9.85 -7.62 15.63
CA LEU A 301 -9.42 -6.73 14.55
C LEU A 301 -10.61 -5.94 13.98
N LEU A 302 -11.74 -6.61 13.71
CA LEU A 302 -12.96 -5.96 13.19
C LEU A 302 -13.47 -4.91 14.19
N LYS A 303 -13.51 -5.24 15.48
CA LYS A 303 -13.87 -4.30 16.56
C LYS A 303 -12.92 -3.11 16.63
N ARG A 304 -11.60 -3.37 16.54
CA ARG A 304 -10.56 -2.32 16.56
C ARG A 304 -10.68 -1.36 15.37
N TYR A 305 -11.05 -1.86 14.19
CA TYR A 305 -11.26 -1.03 13.01
C TYR A 305 -12.69 -0.49 12.86
N HIS A 306 -13.55 -0.77 13.83
CA HIS A 306 -14.96 -0.37 13.85
C HIS A 306 -15.73 -0.88 12.63
N ILE A 307 -15.50 -2.15 12.27
CA ILE A 307 -16.24 -2.83 11.22
C ILE A 307 -17.43 -3.55 11.85
N GLU A 308 -18.62 -3.29 11.33
CA GLU A 308 -19.83 -3.98 11.74
C GLU A 308 -19.71 -5.48 11.47
N SER A 309 -19.93 -6.29 12.51
CA SER A 309 -19.76 -7.73 12.46
C SER A 309 -20.63 -8.42 13.50
N SER A 310 -21.17 -9.58 13.13
CA SER A 310 -21.84 -10.54 14.01
C SER A 310 -21.16 -11.91 13.99
N ILE A 311 -19.86 -11.95 13.64
CA ILE A 311 -19.08 -13.19 13.60
C ILE A 311 -18.99 -13.78 15.01
N ASN A 312 -19.30 -15.07 15.12
CA ASN A 312 -18.97 -15.87 16.29
C ASN A 312 -17.79 -16.80 15.94
N PRO A 313 -16.58 -16.58 16.50
CA PRO A 313 -15.39 -17.36 16.16
C PRO A 313 -15.54 -18.88 16.33
N ALA A 314 -16.28 -19.34 17.34
CA ALA A 314 -16.48 -20.77 17.58
C ALA A 314 -17.40 -21.40 16.53
N ASN A 315 -18.50 -20.74 16.20
CA ASN A 315 -19.42 -21.19 15.16
C ASN A 315 -18.73 -21.17 13.79
N LEU A 316 -18.01 -20.10 13.48
CA LEU A 316 -17.26 -19.98 12.22
C LEU A 316 -16.20 -21.08 12.07
N THR A 317 -15.50 -21.43 13.15
CA THR A 317 -14.53 -22.54 13.14
C THR A 317 -15.22 -23.87 12.81
N LYS A 318 -16.37 -24.15 13.43
CA LYS A 318 -17.16 -25.37 13.16
C LYS A 318 -17.62 -25.42 11.71
N ASP A 319 -18.13 -24.31 11.18
CA ASP A 319 -18.61 -24.23 9.79
C ASP A 319 -17.47 -24.53 8.80
N VAL A 320 -16.28 -23.96 9.03
CA VAL A 320 -15.10 -24.20 8.17
C VAL A 320 -14.67 -25.68 8.20
N PHE A 321 -14.64 -26.32 9.36
CA PHE A 321 -14.26 -27.73 9.44
C PHE A 321 -15.31 -28.66 8.85
N ARG A 322 -16.60 -28.38 9.04
CA ARG A 322 -17.66 -29.15 8.39
C ARG A 322 -17.59 -29.02 6.86
N PHE A 323 -17.29 -27.82 6.34
CA PHE A 323 -17.08 -27.60 4.91
C PHE A 323 -15.82 -28.33 4.39
N ARG A 324 -14.73 -28.34 5.17
CA ARG A 324 -13.52 -29.12 4.86
C ARG A 324 -13.80 -30.62 4.77
N ASP A 325 -14.59 -31.14 5.72
CA ASP A 325 -14.85 -32.57 5.86
C ASP A 325 -15.97 -33.08 4.94
N LYS A 326 -16.47 -32.24 4.02
CA LYS A 326 -17.56 -32.55 3.09
C LYS A 326 -18.80 -33.12 3.79
N ASP A 327 -19.11 -32.63 4.99
CA ASP A 327 -20.34 -32.95 5.73
C ASP A 327 -21.51 -32.18 5.09
N GLN A 328 -21.93 -32.65 3.90
CA GLN A 328 -22.82 -31.94 2.96
C GLN A 328 -24.28 -31.87 3.40
N ASP A 329 -24.68 -32.62 4.43
CA ASP A 329 -26.10 -32.79 4.75
C ASP A 329 -26.76 -31.53 5.35
N GLN A 330 -26.01 -30.47 5.74
CA GLN A 330 -26.57 -29.29 6.42
C GLN A 330 -25.88 -27.93 6.22
N ILE A 331 -24.90 -27.75 5.33
CA ILE A 331 -24.16 -26.48 5.24
C ILE A 331 -24.58 -25.68 4.02
N ASP A 332 -25.63 -24.87 4.16
CA ASP A 332 -25.96 -23.90 3.13
C ASP A 332 -24.93 -22.75 3.12
N GLN A 333 -24.35 -22.36 4.26
CA GLN A 333 -23.52 -21.15 4.37
C GLN A 333 -22.53 -21.16 5.56
N ILE A 334 -21.36 -20.53 5.37
CA ILE A 334 -20.44 -20.17 6.47
C ILE A 334 -20.95 -18.92 7.18
N ARG A 335 -21.11 -18.96 8.51
CA ARG A 335 -21.63 -17.83 9.30
C ARG A 335 -20.56 -16.76 9.57
N ASN A 336 -20.24 -15.99 8.55
CA ASN A 336 -19.24 -14.92 8.59
C ASN A 336 -19.83 -13.52 8.29
N ASN A 337 -20.94 -13.16 8.94
CA ASN A 337 -21.61 -11.90 8.66
C ASN A 337 -20.82 -10.68 9.18
N PHE A 338 -20.21 -9.92 8.27
CA PHE A 338 -19.54 -8.63 8.52
C PHE A 338 -19.52 -7.77 7.26
N ASN A 339 -19.33 -6.46 7.41
CA ASN A 339 -19.21 -5.56 6.27
C ASN A 339 -17.82 -5.65 5.61
N ARG A 340 -17.68 -6.56 4.64
CA ARG A 340 -16.43 -6.81 3.92
C ARG A 340 -15.93 -5.61 3.13
N ASN A 341 -16.82 -4.85 2.49
CA ASN A 341 -16.45 -3.68 1.70
C ASN A 341 -15.87 -2.58 2.60
N ALA A 342 -16.52 -2.31 3.74
CA ALA A 342 -16.01 -1.37 4.72
C ALA A 342 -14.62 -1.78 5.25
N LEU A 343 -14.39 -3.08 5.49
CA LEU A 343 -13.06 -3.57 5.89
C LEU A 343 -12.00 -3.29 4.81
N ILE A 344 -12.27 -3.65 3.56
CA ILE A 344 -11.32 -3.45 2.45
C ILE A 344 -11.00 -1.96 2.29
N GLU A 345 -12.04 -1.12 2.29
CA GLU A 345 -11.90 0.32 2.20
C GLU A 345 -11.06 0.90 3.35
N LYS A 346 -11.35 0.51 4.60
CA LYS A 346 -10.60 0.91 5.78
C LYS A 346 -9.11 0.54 5.67
N ILE A 347 -8.81 -0.69 5.27
CA ILE A 347 -7.43 -1.16 5.10
C ILE A 347 -6.73 -0.42 3.96
N ASN A 348 -7.44 -0.09 2.88
CA ASN A 348 -6.90 0.69 1.77
C ASN A 348 -6.57 2.13 2.17
N ILE A 349 -7.46 2.79 2.91
CA ILE A 349 -7.21 4.14 3.45
C ILE A 349 -6.00 4.10 4.39
N LEU A 350 -5.94 3.15 5.31
CA LEU A 350 -4.80 2.99 6.21
C LEU A 350 -3.50 2.76 5.45
N ASN A 351 -3.48 1.90 4.42
CA ASN A 351 -2.27 1.72 3.61
C ASN A 351 -1.79 3.02 2.95
N ARG A 352 -2.70 3.84 2.40
CA ARG A 352 -2.33 5.15 1.85
C ARG A 352 -1.75 6.06 2.94
N LEU A 353 -2.39 6.14 4.10
CA LEU A 353 -1.92 6.96 5.21
C LEU A 353 -0.55 6.52 5.75
N PHE A 354 -0.26 5.22 5.80
CA PHE A 354 1.01 4.66 6.31
C PHE A 354 2.16 4.73 5.31
N TYR A 355 1.92 4.26 4.08
CA TYR A 355 2.98 3.95 3.10
C TYR A 355 3.04 4.93 1.93
N GLN A 356 1.96 5.68 1.68
CA GLN A 356 1.90 6.68 0.62
C GLN A 356 1.35 8.01 1.14
N PRO A 357 1.88 8.55 2.27
CA PRO A 357 1.32 9.76 2.85
C PRO A 357 1.46 10.93 1.88
N ARG A 358 0.33 11.38 1.34
CA ARG A 358 0.28 12.62 0.55
C ARG A 358 0.17 13.78 1.54
N PHE A 359 1.09 14.73 1.43
CA PHE A 359 1.10 15.98 2.22
C PHE A 359 0.51 17.17 1.46
N PHE A 360 0.23 16.97 0.18
CA PHE A 360 -0.56 17.84 -0.68
C PHE A 360 -1.60 17.00 -1.42
N HIS A 361 -2.85 17.41 -1.35
CA HIS A 361 -3.84 16.93 -2.30
C HIS A 361 -3.49 17.47 -3.69
N SER A 362 -3.67 16.66 -4.75
CA SER A 362 -3.30 17.05 -6.12
C SER A 362 -4.01 18.33 -6.57
N SER A 363 -5.28 18.50 -6.17
CA SER A 363 -6.08 19.70 -6.49
C SER A 363 -5.56 21.01 -5.87
N ILE A 364 -4.83 20.96 -4.74
CA ILE A 364 -4.38 22.16 -4.04
C ILE A 364 -2.94 22.51 -4.38
N ARG A 365 -2.15 21.53 -4.86
CA ARG A 365 -0.72 21.70 -5.10
C ARG A 365 -0.40 22.92 -5.97
N GLU A 366 -1.14 23.11 -7.06
CA GLU A 366 -0.93 24.24 -7.98
C GLU A 366 -1.34 25.56 -7.34
N ILE A 367 -2.51 25.60 -6.70
CA ILE A 367 -3.01 26.78 -5.98
C ILE A 367 -1.99 27.22 -4.91
N PHE A 368 -1.45 26.27 -4.15
CA PHE A 368 -0.45 26.56 -3.13
C PHE A 368 0.82 27.19 -3.72
N VAL A 369 1.33 26.65 -4.83
CA VAL A 369 2.52 27.18 -5.50
C VAL A 369 2.26 28.60 -6.01
N ILE A 370 1.09 28.85 -6.60
CA ILE A 370 0.68 30.19 -7.05
C ILE A 370 0.66 31.16 -5.86
N VAL A 371 -0.03 30.82 -4.77
CA VAL A 371 -0.11 31.68 -3.58
C VAL A 371 1.28 31.94 -2.99
N LEU A 372 2.12 30.92 -2.86
CA LEU A 372 3.49 31.03 -2.38
C LEU A 372 4.29 32.06 -3.19
N PHE A 373 4.31 31.93 -4.52
CA PHE A 373 5.06 32.83 -5.38
C PHE A 373 4.45 34.23 -5.43
N SER A 374 3.12 34.36 -5.47
CA SER A 374 2.44 35.66 -5.46
C SER A 374 2.71 36.43 -4.16
N THR A 375 2.59 35.77 -2.99
CA THR A 375 2.86 36.40 -1.70
C THR A 375 4.34 36.79 -1.56
N TRP A 376 5.26 35.93 -2.01
CA TRP A 376 6.68 36.25 -2.03
C TRP A 376 6.98 37.45 -2.93
N LEU A 377 6.50 37.43 -4.17
CA LEU A 377 6.76 38.48 -5.16
C LEU A 377 6.21 39.83 -4.67
N PHE A 378 5.01 39.83 -4.09
CA PHE A 378 4.41 41.02 -3.51
C PHE A 378 5.26 41.60 -2.37
N GLY A 379 5.61 40.78 -1.37
CA GLY A 379 6.44 41.22 -0.24
C GLY A 379 7.83 41.69 -0.67
N PHE A 380 8.44 40.98 -1.62
CA PHE A 380 9.74 41.35 -2.17
C PHE A 380 9.68 42.68 -2.93
N SER A 381 8.64 42.88 -3.75
CA SER A 381 8.43 44.12 -4.52
C SER A 381 8.27 45.32 -3.60
N ILE A 382 7.49 45.21 -2.51
CA ILE A 382 7.35 46.29 -1.51
C ILE A 382 8.69 46.61 -0.85
N PHE A 383 9.46 45.58 -0.48
CA PHE A 383 10.78 45.78 0.10
C PHE A 383 11.72 46.51 -0.86
N VAL A 384 11.79 46.07 -2.12
CA VAL A 384 12.60 46.71 -3.17
C VAL A 384 12.17 48.17 -3.37
N LEU A 385 10.87 48.42 -3.56
CA LEU A 385 10.33 49.77 -3.74
C LEU A 385 10.69 50.68 -2.55
N SER A 386 10.56 50.17 -1.32
CA SER A 386 10.91 50.90 -0.10
C SER A 386 12.40 51.21 -0.01
N ALA A 387 13.27 50.30 -0.46
CA ALA A 387 14.72 50.53 -0.51
C ALA A 387 15.11 51.58 -1.57
N TYR A 388 14.39 51.64 -2.70
CA TYR A 388 14.58 52.67 -3.73
C TYR A 388 14.05 54.05 -3.28
N LEU A 389 12.86 54.12 -2.68
CA LEU A 389 12.24 55.37 -2.25
C LEU A 389 12.93 56.02 -1.04
N ARG A 390 13.49 55.22 -0.13
CA ARG A 390 14.19 55.72 1.07
C ARG A 390 15.68 55.98 0.87
N ARG A 391 16.14 56.05 -0.39
CA ARG A 391 17.46 56.58 -0.69
C ARG A 391 17.58 57.95 -0.01
N PRO A 392 18.59 58.20 0.84
CA PRO A 392 18.83 59.55 1.31
C PRO A 392 18.96 60.42 0.06
N LYS A 393 18.17 61.50 -0.04
CA LYS A 393 18.49 62.60 -0.93
C LYS A 393 19.97 62.87 -0.65
N GLN A 394 20.83 62.70 -1.66
CA GLN A 394 22.12 63.36 -1.63
C GLN A 394 21.77 64.81 -1.29
N SER A 395 22.19 65.25 -0.11
CA SER A 395 22.17 66.65 0.23
C SER A 395 22.93 67.35 -0.89
N ALA A 396 22.17 67.93 -1.81
CA ALA A 396 22.60 69.12 -2.50
C ALA A 396 23.08 70.10 -1.41
N LEU A 397 24.23 70.72 -1.68
CA LEU A 397 24.93 71.77 -0.92
C LEU A 397 25.77 71.25 0.27
N LYS A 398 27.09 71.52 0.41
CA LYS A 398 27.98 72.58 -0.11
C LYS A 398 29.46 72.11 -0.05
N ARG A 399 30.21 72.21 -1.14
CA ARG A 399 31.20 73.27 -1.38
C ARG A 399 31.74 73.16 -2.81
#